data_AF-A0A7C2V386-F1
#
_entry.id   AF-A0A7C2V386-F1
#
_cell.length_a   1.000
_cell.length_b   1.000
_cell.length_c   1.000
_cell.angle_alpha   90.00
_cell.angle_beta   90.00
_cell.angle_gamma   90.00
#
_symmetry.space_group_name_H-M   'P 1'
#
loop_
_entity.id
_entity.type
_entity.pdbx_description
1 polymer ?
#
loop_
_entity_poly.entity_id
_entity_poly.type
_entity_poly.pdbx_seq_one_letter_code
_entity_poly.pdbx_strand_id
1 'polypeptide(L)' 'MGARKFLRYGVSLVMIGLGVGVIYYEYLLYQRTEGLLLGGMLIAWAFVRVWMLQRFVERRAPNRPKE' A
#
# COMPACT_ATOMS: atom_id res chain seq x y z
N MET A 1 -17.37 11.22 -8.14
CA MET A 1 -16.66 10.96 -6.85
C MET A 1 -15.56 9.87 -6.91
N GLY A 2 -15.21 9.29 -8.08
CA GLY A 2 -14.28 8.15 -8.17
C GLY A 2 -12.78 8.47 -8.22
N ALA A 3 -12.38 9.56 -8.88
CA ALA A 3 -10.96 9.81 -9.19
C ALA A 3 -10.06 10.01 -7.95
N ARG A 4 -10.53 10.70 -6.90
CA ARG A 4 -9.74 10.91 -5.66
C ARG A 4 -9.56 9.63 -4.82
N LYS A 5 -10.51 8.71 -4.86
CA LYS A 5 -10.36 7.39 -4.23
C LYS A 5 -9.38 6.55 -5.05
N PHE A 6 -9.54 6.52 -6.37
CA PHE A 6 -8.67 5.74 -7.27
C PHE A 6 -7.21 6.20 -7.22
N LEU A 7 -6.95 7.52 -7.19
CA LEU A 7 -5.59 8.06 -7.03
C LEU A 7 -4.96 7.66 -5.68
N ARG A 8 -5.75 7.59 -4.60
CA ARG A 8 -5.26 7.21 -3.27
C ARG A 8 -4.91 5.73 -3.15
N TYR A 9 -5.72 4.85 -3.74
CA TYR A 9 -5.43 3.41 -3.75
C TYR A 9 -4.35 3.06 -4.78
N GLY A 10 -4.27 3.78 -5.90
CA GLY A 10 -3.28 3.56 -6.97
C GLY A 10 -1.84 3.69 -6.50
N VAL A 11 -1.53 4.65 -5.62
CA VAL A 11 -0.16 4.77 -5.06
C VAL A 11 0.22 3.55 -4.23
N SER A 12 -0.74 2.95 -3.51
CA SER A 12 -0.47 1.76 -2.71
C SER A 12 -0.24 0.54 -3.61
N LEU A 13 -0.93 0.46 -4.75
CA LEU A 13 -0.68 -0.57 -5.77
C LEU A 13 0.73 -0.45 -6.36
N VAL A 14 1.18 0.78 -6.67
CA VAL A 14 2.54 1.04 -7.16
C VAL A 14 3.59 0.66 -6.11
N MET A 15 3.34 0.93 -4.83
CA MET A 15 4.25 0.54 -3.74
C MET A 15 4.35 -0.98 -3.56
N ILE A 16 3.24 -1.70 -3.72
CA ILE A 16 3.25 -3.17 -3.71
C ILE A 16 4.06 -3.69 -4.91
N GLY A 17 3.84 -3.14 -6.10
CA GLY A 17 4.61 -3.49 -7.30
C GLY A 17 6.11 -3.24 -7.15
N LEU A 18 6.50 -2.09 -6.58
CA LEU A 18 7.89 -1.77 -6.27
C LEU A 18 8.47 -2.73 -5.23
N GLY A 19 7.73 -3.06 -4.17
CA GLY A 19 8.18 -4.01 -3.16
C GLY A 19 8.40 -5.41 -3.72
N VAL A 20 7.49 -5.90 -4.56
CA VAL A 20 7.66 -7.20 -5.26
C VAL A 20 8.85 -7.13 -6.23
N GLY A 21 9.04 -6.02 -6.94
CA GLY A 21 10.18 -5.81 -7.81
C GLY A 21 11.53 -5.84 -7.07
N VAL A 22 11.60 -5.21 -5.89
CA VAL A 22 12.78 -5.25 -5.01
C VAL A 22 13.05 -6.68 -4.54
N ILE A 23 12.02 -7.42 -4.12
CA ILE A 23 12.19 -8.83 -3.73
C ILE A 23 12.70 -9.63 -4.93
N TYR A 24 12.08 -9.49 -6.10
CA TYR A 24 12.50 -10.25 -7.28
C TYR A 24 13.95 -9.94 -7.69
N TYR A 25 14.34 -8.67 -7.67
CA TYR A 25 15.67 -8.26 -8.09
C TYR A 25 16.74 -8.64 -7.05
N GLU A 26 16.55 -8.34 -5.76
CA GLU A 26 17.59 -8.61 -4.75
C GLU A 26 17.55 -10.04 -4.19
N TYR A 27 16.36 -10.58 -3.92
CA TYR A 27 16.26 -11.93 -3.34
C TYR A 27 16.45 -13.02 -4.38
N LEU A 28 15.87 -12.87 -5.57
CA LEU A 28 15.91 -13.91 -6.60
C LEU A 28 17.17 -13.84 -7.46
N LEU A 29 17.62 -12.63 -7.83
CA LEU A 29 18.79 -12.44 -8.69
C LEU A 29 20.12 -12.45 -7.91
N TYR A 30 20.13 -11.89 -6.69
CA TYR A 30 21.34 -11.73 -5.88
C TYR A 30 21.39 -12.60 -4.61
N GLN A 31 20.37 -13.45 -4.35
CA GLN A 31 20.26 -14.31 -3.14
C GLN A 31 20.39 -13.53 -1.82
N ARG A 32 20.16 -12.21 -1.85
CA ARG A 32 20.39 -11.33 -0.71
C ARG A 32 19.10 -11.23 0.09
N THR A 33 19.10 -11.80 1.29
CA THR A 33 17.95 -11.79 2.22
C THR A 33 17.55 -10.38 2.66
N GLU A 34 18.45 -9.41 2.54
CA GLU A 34 18.15 -7.98 2.73
C GLU A 34 17.04 -7.48 1.79
N GLY A 35 16.97 -8.00 0.56
CA GLY A 35 15.92 -7.66 -0.40
C GLY A 35 14.53 -8.15 0.02
N LEU A 36 14.46 -9.27 0.73
CA LEU A 36 13.22 -9.80 1.32
C LEU A 36 12.72 -8.91 2.46
N LEU A 37 13.63 -8.45 3.32
CA LEU A 37 13.31 -7.52 4.41
C LEU A 37 12.86 -6.17 3.86
N LEU A 38 13.63 -5.57 2.95
CA LEU A 38 13.33 -4.25 2.38
C LEU A 38 12.04 -4.28 1.55
N GLY A 39 11.89 -5.26 0.67
CA GLY A 39 10.69 -5.41 -0.15
C GLY A 39 9.46 -5.79 0.68
N GLY A 40 9.61 -6.68 1.66
CA GLY A 40 8.54 -7.03 2.61
C GLY A 40 8.10 -5.84 3.46
N MET A 41 9.04 -5.02 3.93
CA MET A 41 8.75 -3.80 4.69
C MET A 41 8.03 -2.76 3.83
N LEU A 42 8.41 -2.61 2.56
CA LEU A 42 7.71 -1.76 1.59
C LEU A 42 6.26 -2.19 1.36
N ILE A 43 6.02 -3.50 1.19
CA ILE A 43 4.67 -4.05 1.01
C ILE A 43 3.85 -3.84 2.29
N ALA A 44 4.40 -4.19 3.46
CA ALA A 44 3.73 -4.00 4.74
C ALA A 44 3.36 -2.52 4.96
N TRP A 45 4.26 -1.60 4.64
CA TRP A 45 4.01 -0.17 4.74
C TRP A 45 2.91 0.31 3.79
N ALA A 46 2.85 -0.25 2.56
CA ALA A 46 1.75 0.03 1.63
C ALA A 46 0.39 -0.36 2.24
N PHE A 47 0.30 -1.52 2.88
CA PHE A 47 -0.92 -1.95 3.59
C PHE A 47 -1.26 -1.06 4.79
N VAL A 48 -0.28 -0.72 5.63
CA VAL A 48 -0.47 0.21 6.76
C VAL A 48 -0.99 1.56 6.27
N ARG A 49 -0.49 2.05 5.14
CA ARG A 49 -0.94 3.30 4.54
C ARG A 49 -2.38 3.23 4.05
N VAL A 50 -2.76 2.14 3.37
CA VAL A 50 -4.15 1.89 2.97
C VAL A 50 -5.06 1.82 4.19
N TRP A 51 -4.64 1.11 5.24
CA TRP A 51 -5.38 0.96 6.47
C TRP A 51 -5.57 2.29 7.20
N MET A 52 -4.52 3.11 7.33
CA MET A 52 -4.66 4.47 7.87
C MET A 52 -5.60 5.31 7.02
N LEU A 53 -5.46 5.29 5.69
CA LEU A 53 -6.33 6.06 4.80
C LEU A 53 -7.79 5.66 4.94
N GLN A 54 -8.10 4.37 4.99
CA GLN A 54 -9.45 3.89 5.30
C GLN A 54 -9.89 4.40 6.67
N ARG A 55 -9.10 4.21 7.73
CA ARG A 55 -9.49 4.57 9.10
C ARG A 55 -9.73 6.07 9.30
N PHE A 56 -8.96 6.93 8.63
CA PHE A 56 -9.13 8.39 8.69
C PHE A 56 -10.25 8.90 7.78
N VAL A 57 -10.49 8.26 6.62
CA VAL A 57 -11.57 8.66 5.70
C VAL A 57 -12.93 8.19 6.21
N GLU A 58 -13.03 6.97 6.75
CA GLU A 58 -14.27 6.41 7.27
C GLU A 58 -14.71 7.12 8.57
N ARG A 59 -13.76 7.52 9.42
CA ARG A 59 -14.06 8.34 10.61
C ARG A 59 -14.53 9.76 10.31
N ARG A 60 -14.38 10.27 9.09
CA ARG A 60 -14.97 11.56 8.66
C ARG A 60 -16.38 11.42 8.07
N ALA A 61 -16.88 10.20 7.86
CA ALA A 61 -18.22 9.96 7.31
C ALA A 61 -19.28 9.37 8.28
N PRO A 62 -19.23 9.53 9.62
CA PRO A 62 -20.27 8.98 10.49
C PRO A 62 -21.57 9.81 10.52
N ASN A 63 -21.65 10.96 9.83
CA ASN A 63 -22.82 11.85 9.87
C ASN A 63 -23.48 12.07 8.50
N ARG A 64 -23.77 10.99 7.76
CA ARG A 64 -24.89 11.04 6.81
C ARG A 64 -26.05 10.22 7.36
N PRO A 65 -27.20 10.85 7.70
CA PRO A 65 -28.40 10.08 7.96
C PRO A 65 -28.72 9.29 6.68
N LYS A 66 -29.15 8.05 6.87
CA LYS A 66 -29.74 7.26 5.80
C LYS A 66 -31.04 7.97 5.40
N GLU A 67 -31.06 8.56 4.22
CA GLU A 67 -32.29 8.82 3.47
C GLU A 67 -32.50 7.68 2.47
#